data_AF-A0A7Y2J544-F1
#
_entry.id   AF-A0A7Y2J544-F1
#
_cell.length_a   1.000
_cell.length_b   1.000
_cell.length_c   1.000
_cell.angle_alpha   90.00
_cell.angle_beta   90.00
_cell.angle_gamma   90.00
#
_symmetry.space_group_name_H-M   'P 1'
#
loop_
_entity.id
_entity.type
_entity.pdbx_description
1 polymer ?
#
loop_
_entity_poly.entity_id
_entity_poly.type
_entity_poly.pdbx_seq_one_letter_code
_entity_poly.pdbx_strand_id
1 'polypeptide(L)'
;GIYINNQTFLGSDEISVKESELSEVISLETDSWKSIYNFLKLQDRSASIKRNTKETQIAIELNLDGSGSSEINTGIAFFDHMLDQLARHGQLDLKIDVSGDLEVDEHHTIEDTAIALGSVFHKALGDKIGIERYGYCLPMDDCLAQVALDFGGRNWLVWETEFKREMIGKMPTEMFIHFFKSFSDASKCNLNIKAEGDNEHHKIEAIFKAFAKAIKMAVRRDPEHMVLPSTKGSLE
;
A
#
# COMPACT_ATOMS: atom_id res chain seq x y z
N GLY A 1 19.40 -8.76 -15.19
CA GLY A 1 19.74 -8.27 -16.54
C GLY A 1 18.48 -7.94 -17.30
N ILE A 2 18.55 -7.07 -18.33
CA ILE A 2 17.38 -6.75 -19.17
C ILE A 2 17.38 -7.68 -20.37
N TYR A 3 16.31 -8.46 -20.55
CA TYR A 3 16.11 -9.31 -21.71
C TYR A 3 15.15 -8.61 -22.67
N ILE A 4 15.61 -8.36 -23.90
CA ILE A 4 14.80 -7.71 -24.93
C ILE A 4 14.09 -8.80 -25.73
N ASN A 5 12.82 -9.06 -25.43
CA ASN A 5 12.05 -10.12 -26.06
C ASN A 5 10.99 -9.55 -27.02
N ASN A 6 11.25 -9.65 -28.33
CA ASN A 6 10.33 -9.23 -29.39
C ASN A 6 9.31 -10.32 -29.79
N GLN A 7 8.92 -11.18 -28.83
CA GLN A 7 7.99 -12.30 -29.03
C GLN A 7 8.37 -13.23 -30.18
N THR A 8 9.64 -13.64 -30.21
CA THR A 8 10.08 -14.64 -31.17
C THR A 8 10.34 -15.95 -30.45
N PHE A 9 9.53 -16.98 -30.71
CA PHE A 9 9.85 -18.40 -30.43
C PHE A 9 11.10 -18.89 -31.19
N LEU A 10 11.89 -17.97 -31.75
CA LEU A 10 13.11 -18.24 -32.48
C LEU A 10 14.20 -18.55 -31.46
N GLY A 11 14.74 -19.77 -31.51
CA GLY A 11 15.80 -20.20 -30.61
C GLY A 11 15.33 -20.71 -29.25
N SER A 12 14.01 -20.93 -29.04
CA SER A 12 13.52 -21.62 -27.83
C SER A 12 14.12 -23.02 -27.69
N ASP A 13 14.40 -23.69 -28.82
CA ASP A 13 15.05 -25.00 -28.87
C ASP A 13 16.58 -24.92 -28.60
N GLU A 14 17.16 -23.71 -28.59
CA GLU A 14 18.59 -23.46 -28.32
C GLU A 14 18.85 -23.14 -26.83
N ILE A 15 17.79 -22.97 -26.04
CA ILE A 15 17.90 -22.71 -24.60
C ILE A 15 18.25 -24.03 -23.89
N SER A 16 19.51 -24.14 -23.46
CA SER A 16 20.02 -25.33 -22.76
C SER A 16 19.75 -25.37 -21.26
N VAL A 17 19.23 -24.27 -20.70
CA VAL A 17 18.90 -24.09 -19.28
C VAL A 17 17.39 -24.03 -19.08
N LYS A 18 16.92 -24.37 -17.88
CA LYS A 18 15.48 -24.29 -17.59
C LYS A 18 15.04 -22.83 -17.52
N GLU A 19 13.80 -22.56 -17.93
CA GLU A 19 13.18 -21.23 -17.84
C GLU A 19 13.22 -20.65 -16.41
N SER A 20 13.09 -21.51 -15.39
CA SER A 20 13.22 -21.13 -13.98
C SER A 20 14.59 -20.53 -13.65
N GLU A 21 15.67 -21.00 -14.27
CA GLU A 21 17.03 -20.49 -14.05
C GLU A 21 17.22 -19.12 -14.73
N LEU A 22 16.53 -18.88 -15.86
CA LEU A 22 16.54 -17.59 -16.53
C LEU A 22 15.75 -16.53 -15.74
N SER A 23 14.64 -16.91 -15.12
CA SER A 23 13.86 -15.97 -14.28
C SER A 23 14.62 -15.41 -13.08
N GLU A 24 15.64 -16.11 -12.57
CA GLU A 24 16.46 -15.63 -11.46
C GLU A 24 17.42 -14.50 -11.87
N VAL A 25 17.82 -14.45 -13.15
CA VAL A 25 18.81 -13.48 -13.66
C VAL A 25 18.19 -12.39 -14.52
N ILE A 26 16.98 -12.58 -15.03
CA ILE A 26 16.24 -11.57 -15.81
C ILE A 26 15.47 -10.67 -14.83
N SER A 27 15.84 -9.39 -14.82
CA SER A 27 15.22 -8.36 -13.96
C SER A 27 14.11 -7.61 -14.68
N LEU A 28 14.16 -7.57 -16.02
CA LEU A 28 13.13 -7.00 -16.88
C LEU A 28 13.13 -7.74 -18.21
N GLU A 29 11.96 -8.19 -18.65
CA GLU A 29 11.73 -8.73 -19.98
C GLU A 29 10.77 -7.82 -20.75
N THR A 30 11.20 -7.25 -21.87
CA THR A 30 10.37 -6.31 -22.64
C THR A 30 10.91 -6.05 -24.05
N ASP A 31 10.04 -5.74 -25.01
CA ASP A 31 10.40 -5.20 -26.33
C ASP A 31 10.39 -3.66 -26.39
N SER A 32 10.03 -3.00 -25.28
CA SER A 32 9.77 -1.57 -25.24
C SER A 32 10.95 -0.77 -24.69
N TRP A 33 11.53 0.09 -25.53
CA TRP A 33 12.55 1.06 -25.10
C TRP A 33 12.06 1.98 -23.98
N LYS A 34 10.77 2.33 -23.96
CA LYS A 34 10.17 3.13 -22.88
C LYS A 34 10.22 2.38 -21.55
N SER A 35 9.95 1.08 -21.57
CA SER A 35 10.02 0.23 -20.37
C SER A 35 11.44 0.11 -19.85
N ILE A 36 12.42 -0.07 -20.76
CA ILE A 36 13.85 -0.08 -20.42
C ILE A 36 14.29 1.26 -19.80
N TYR A 37 13.91 2.38 -20.42
CA TYR A 37 14.22 3.71 -19.91
C TYR A 37 13.66 3.92 -18.51
N ASN A 38 12.39 3.58 -18.30
CA ASN A 38 11.74 3.70 -17.00
C ASN A 38 12.44 2.82 -15.95
N PHE A 39 12.77 1.57 -16.28
CA PHE A 39 13.46 0.66 -15.37
C PHE A 39 14.86 1.16 -14.97
N LEU A 40 15.60 1.76 -15.90
CA LEU A 40 16.92 2.32 -15.60
C LEU A 40 16.86 3.66 -14.85
N LYS A 41 15.81 4.46 -15.08
CA LYS A 41 15.66 5.79 -14.49
C LYS A 41 14.98 5.77 -13.13
N LEU A 42 13.98 4.91 -12.94
CA LEU A 42 13.21 4.81 -11.71
C LEU A 42 13.86 3.75 -10.82
N GLN A 43 14.35 4.17 -9.66
CA GLN A 43 14.74 3.22 -8.63
C GLN A 43 13.51 2.59 -7.99
N ASP A 44 13.57 1.28 -7.75
CA ASP A 44 12.57 0.53 -6.99
C ASP A 44 12.30 1.18 -5.65
N ARG A 45 11.02 1.38 -5.35
CA ARG A 45 10.56 1.92 -4.06
C ARG A 45 10.11 0.81 -3.16
N SER A 46 11.08 -0.01 -2.81
CA SER A 46 10.92 -1.10 -1.85
C SER A 46 11.52 -0.73 -0.50
N ALA A 47 10.80 -0.99 0.57
CA ALA A 47 11.28 -0.79 1.92
C ALA A 47 10.76 -1.89 2.84
N SER A 48 11.54 -2.17 3.89
CA SER A 48 11.13 -3.06 4.96
C SER A 48 11.32 -2.42 6.33
N ILE A 49 10.56 -2.91 7.29
CA ILE A 49 10.65 -2.53 8.69
C ILE A 49 10.42 -3.76 9.58
N LYS A 50 11.11 -3.75 10.73
CA LYS A 50 10.81 -4.63 11.86
C LYS A 50 10.55 -3.77 13.08
N ARG A 51 9.43 -3.99 13.77
CA ARG A 51 9.04 -3.24 14.97
C ARG A 51 8.60 -4.24 16.03
N ASN A 52 9.33 -4.24 17.15
CA ASN A 52 9.15 -5.22 18.22
C ASN A 52 8.95 -4.47 19.54
N THR A 53 7.84 -4.74 20.21
CA THR A 53 7.52 -4.27 21.57
C THR A 53 7.33 -5.48 22.49
N LYS A 54 6.82 -5.25 23.71
CA LYS A 54 6.39 -6.36 24.58
C LYS A 54 5.02 -6.92 24.19
N GLU A 55 4.22 -6.16 23.44
CA GLU A 55 2.86 -6.50 23.03
C GLU A 55 2.86 -7.14 21.63
N THR A 56 3.69 -6.62 20.70
CA THR A 56 3.68 -7.04 19.30
C THR A 56 5.09 -7.27 18.72
N GLN A 57 5.19 -8.18 17.76
CA GLN A 57 6.35 -8.39 16.89
C GLN A 57 5.89 -8.27 15.44
N ILE A 58 6.45 -7.32 14.70
CA ILE A 58 5.94 -6.95 13.36
C ILE A 58 7.09 -6.92 12.36
N ALA A 59 6.89 -7.58 11.22
CA ALA A 59 7.73 -7.46 10.04
C ALA A 59 6.87 -7.07 8.84
N ILE A 60 7.27 -6.01 8.14
CA ILE A 60 6.60 -5.57 6.91
C ILE A 60 7.61 -5.34 5.81
N GLU A 61 7.31 -5.84 4.62
CA GLU A 61 7.97 -5.52 3.36
C GLU A 61 6.95 -4.91 2.41
N LEU A 62 7.33 -3.80 1.78
CA LEU A 62 6.47 -3.03 0.89
C LEU A 62 7.24 -2.69 -0.39
N ASN A 63 6.63 -2.93 -1.54
CA ASN A 63 7.01 -2.34 -2.82
C ASN A 63 5.89 -1.42 -3.32
N LEU A 64 6.17 -0.12 -3.48
CA LEU A 64 5.20 0.86 -3.99
C LEU A 64 4.94 0.73 -5.50
N ASP A 65 5.84 0.09 -6.24
CA ASP A 65 5.78 -0.12 -7.69
C ASP A 65 5.43 -1.58 -8.02
N GLY A 66 4.62 -2.21 -7.17
CA GLY A 66 4.31 -3.63 -7.23
C GLY A 66 3.22 -4.02 -8.22
N SER A 67 2.85 -5.29 -8.14
CA SER A 67 1.80 -5.92 -8.96
C SER A 67 0.45 -6.02 -8.25
N GLY A 68 0.43 -5.83 -6.92
CA GLY A 68 -0.73 -6.10 -6.07
C GLY A 68 -0.65 -7.45 -5.33
N SER A 69 0.54 -8.07 -5.28
CA SER A 69 0.77 -9.33 -4.56
C SER A 69 0.75 -9.12 -3.06
N SER A 70 0.20 -10.07 -2.30
CA SER A 70 0.12 -9.94 -0.85
C SER A 70 0.33 -11.27 -0.12
N GLU A 71 1.01 -11.20 1.02
CA GLU A 71 1.14 -12.27 2.02
C GLU A 71 0.94 -11.63 3.40
N ILE A 72 -0.21 -11.86 4.02
CA ILE A 72 -0.66 -11.08 5.19
C ILE A 72 -1.11 -12.02 6.29
N ASN A 73 -0.42 -11.93 7.42
CA ASN A 73 -0.66 -12.75 8.60
C ASN A 73 -0.67 -11.83 9.84
N THR A 74 -1.84 -11.29 10.21
CA THR A 74 -2.00 -10.50 11.45
C THR A 74 -2.60 -11.28 12.61
N GLY A 75 -3.16 -12.46 12.33
CA GLY A 75 -3.96 -13.23 13.27
C GLY A 75 -5.43 -12.78 13.35
N ILE A 76 -5.81 -11.70 12.65
CA ILE A 76 -7.18 -11.19 12.57
C ILE A 76 -7.65 -11.25 11.11
N ALA A 77 -8.39 -12.31 10.76
CA ALA A 77 -8.75 -12.60 9.36
C ALA A 77 -9.48 -11.45 8.63
N PHE A 78 -10.31 -10.67 9.32
CA PHE A 78 -10.96 -9.52 8.70
C PHE A 78 -9.98 -8.38 8.40
N PHE A 79 -9.00 -8.17 9.28
CA PHE A 79 -7.96 -7.18 9.07
C PHE A 79 -7.00 -7.61 7.96
N ASP A 80 -6.65 -8.90 7.89
CA ASP A 80 -5.88 -9.48 6.79
C ASP A 80 -6.55 -9.20 5.44
N HIS A 81 -7.88 -9.43 5.36
CA HIS A 81 -8.68 -9.12 4.17
C HIS A 81 -8.62 -7.63 3.79
N MET A 82 -8.74 -6.72 4.76
CA MET A 82 -8.65 -5.27 4.50
C MET A 82 -7.27 -4.85 3.97
N LEU A 83 -6.19 -5.40 4.53
CA LEU A 83 -4.83 -5.11 4.06
C LEU A 83 -4.54 -5.73 2.68
N ASP A 84 -5.18 -6.87 2.35
CA ASP A 84 -5.13 -7.44 1.00
C ASP A 84 -5.85 -6.54 -0.03
N GLN A 85 -6.98 -5.94 0.35
CA GLN A 85 -7.63 -4.92 -0.51
C GLN A 85 -6.69 -3.74 -0.78
N LEU A 86 -5.91 -3.32 0.22
CA LEU A 86 -4.91 -2.27 0.09
C LEU A 86 -3.84 -2.63 -0.96
N ALA A 87 -3.27 -3.84 -0.87
CA ALA A 87 -2.28 -4.33 -1.84
C ALA A 87 -2.86 -4.37 -3.27
N ARG A 88 -3.98 -5.08 -3.46
CA ARG A 88 -4.57 -5.34 -4.79
C ARG A 88 -5.02 -4.07 -5.50
N HIS A 89 -5.77 -3.22 -4.80
CA HIS A 89 -6.32 -2.02 -5.42
C HIS A 89 -5.28 -0.91 -5.55
N GLY A 90 -4.26 -0.93 -4.69
CA GLY A 90 -3.11 -0.05 -4.68
C GLY A 90 -2.03 -0.39 -5.71
N GLN A 91 -2.00 -1.64 -6.21
CA GLN A 91 -0.88 -2.20 -6.97
C GLN A 91 0.44 -2.10 -6.19
N LEU A 92 0.37 -2.53 -4.93
CA LEU A 92 1.50 -2.61 -4.03
C LEU A 92 1.80 -4.09 -3.79
N ASP A 93 3.07 -4.45 -3.70
CA ASP A 93 3.41 -5.77 -3.15
C ASP A 93 3.63 -5.61 -1.65
N LEU A 94 2.92 -6.42 -0.85
CA LEU A 94 2.88 -6.31 0.60
C LEU A 94 3.09 -7.67 1.26
N LYS A 95 4.12 -7.76 2.10
CA LYS A 95 4.29 -8.88 3.04
C LYS A 95 4.18 -8.34 4.46
N ILE A 96 3.26 -8.87 5.25
CA ILE A 96 2.99 -8.44 6.62
C ILE A 96 2.90 -9.68 7.51
N ASP A 97 3.80 -9.79 8.47
CA ASP A 97 3.78 -10.83 9.50
C ASP A 97 3.74 -10.17 10.88
N VAL A 98 2.71 -10.50 11.66
CA VAL A 98 2.49 -9.96 13.01
C VAL A 98 2.23 -11.09 14.00
N SER A 99 2.92 -11.02 15.14
CA SER A 99 2.57 -11.77 16.35
C SER A 99 2.22 -10.74 17.42
N GLY A 100 0.95 -10.63 17.77
CA GLY A 100 0.46 -9.75 18.84
C GLY A 100 -0.21 -10.52 19.97
N ASP A 101 -0.56 -9.79 21.02
CA ASP A 101 -1.19 -10.23 22.27
C ASP A 101 -2.72 -10.34 22.16
N LEU A 102 -3.20 -11.07 21.15
CA LEU A 102 -4.64 -11.23 20.86
C LEU A 102 -5.45 -11.89 21.98
N GLU A 103 -4.79 -12.47 22.99
CA GLU A 103 -5.40 -12.93 24.23
C GLU A 103 -5.86 -11.80 25.17
N VAL A 104 -5.30 -10.59 25.01
CA VAL A 104 -5.73 -9.38 25.71
C VAL A 104 -6.88 -8.76 24.94
N ASP A 105 -6.59 -8.23 23.74
CA ASP A 105 -7.52 -7.76 22.73
C ASP A 105 -6.79 -7.57 21.38
N GLU A 106 -7.48 -7.08 20.36
CA GLU A 106 -6.90 -6.79 19.04
C GLU A 106 -6.26 -5.40 18.92
N HIS A 107 -6.34 -4.56 19.95
CA HIS A 107 -6.01 -3.13 19.88
C HIS A 107 -4.55 -2.92 19.48
N HIS A 108 -3.62 -3.49 20.26
CA HIS A 108 -2.19 -3.33 20.01
C HIS A 108 -1.79 -3.92 18.66
N THR A 109 -2.37 -5.07 18.29
CA THR A 109 -2.08 -5.71 17.01
C THR A 109 -2.45 -4.81 15.83
N ILE A 110 -3.65 -4.21 15.84
CA ILE A 110 -4.10 -3.34 14.74
C ILE A 110 -3.34 -2.01 14.75
N GLU A 111 -3.20 -1.38 15.92
CA GLU A 111 -2.52 -0.09 16.06
C GLU A 111 -1.06 -0.17 15.62
N ASP A 112 -0.30 -1.13 16.18
CA ASP A 112 1.12 -1.24 15.91
C ASP A 112 1.40 -1.66 14.46
N THR A 113 0.51 -2.45 13.86
CA THR A 113 0.56 -2.77 12.43
C THR A 113 0.37 -1.50 11.59
N ALA A 114 -0.57 -0.64 11.96
CA ALA A 114 -0.78 0.64 11.27
C ALA A 114 0.43 1.58 11.40
N ILE A 115 1.06 1.65 12.58
CA ILE A 115 2.29 2.43 12.80
C ILE A 115 3.43 1.90 11.94
N ALA A 116 3.66 0.59 11.96
CA ALA A 116 4.72 -0.04 11.17
C ALA A 116 4.47 0.15 9.67
N LEU A 117 3.22 -0.02 9.22
CA LEU A 117 2.81 0.18 7.85
C LEU A 117 3.04 1.64 7.41
N GLY A 118 2.54 2.62 8.17
CA GLY A 118 2.76 4.03 7.86
C GLY A 118 4.25 4.40 7.81
N SER A 119 5.06 3.85 8.72
CA SER A 119 6.51 4.07 8.77
C SER A 119 7.22 3.51 7.53
N VAL A 120 6.85 2.30 7.07
CA VAL A 120 7.45 1.72 5.86
C VAL A 120 7.02 2.47 4.60
N PHE A 121 5.79 2.99 4.55
CA PHE A 121 5.35 3.90 3.49
C PHE A 121 6.19 5.19 3.47
N HIS A 122 6.40 5.83 4.63
CA HIS A 122 7.24 7.02 4.73
C HIS A 122 8.65 6.76 4.19
N LYS A 123 9.22 5.60 4.57
CA LYS A 123 10.54 5.16 4.12
C LYS A 123 10.59 4.89 2.62
N ALA A 124 9.60 4.18 2.06
CA ALA A 124 9.54 3.83 0.64
C ALA A 124 9.30 5.04 -0.27
N LEU A 125 8.59 6.07 0.22
CA LEU A 125 8.33 7.30 -0.51
C LEU A 125 9.59 8.16 -0.73
N GLY A 126 10.56 8.10 0.20
CA GLY A 126 11.81 8.84 0.12
C GLY A 126 11.60 10.34 -0.12
N ASP A 127 12.27 10.90 -1.12
CA ASP A 127 12.24 12.33 -1.45
C ASP A 127 10.94 12.79 -2.13
N LYS A 128 9.98 11.88 -2.38
CA LYS A 128 8.63 12.17 -2.92
C LYS A 128 8.61 12.94 -4.25
N ILE A 129 9.70 12.90 -5.00
CA ILE A 129 9.83 13.57 -6.31
C ILE A 129 8.94 12.85 -7.35
N GLY A 130 8.17 13.64 -8.11
CA GLY A 130 7.39 13.18 -9.26
C GLY A 130 6.06 12.52 -8.96
N ILE A 131 5.55 12.59 -7.72
CA ILE A 131 4.32 11.90 -7.31
C ILE A 131 3.03 12.74 -7.52
N GLU A 132 1.90 12.12 -7.90
CA GLU A 132 0.64 12.85 -8.23
C GLU A 132 -0.14 13.40 -7.00
N ARG A 133 0.20 12.94 -5.78
CA ARG A 133 -0.19 13.51 -4.47
C ARG A 133 -1.67 13.45 -4.02
N TYR A 134 -2.69 13.40 -4.89
CA TYR A 134 -4.11 13.60 -4.49
C TYR A 134 -5.06 12.39 -4.71
N GLY A 135 -6.19 12.40 -3.98
CA GLY A 135 -7.02 11.22 -3.67
C GLY A 135 -8.17 10.84 -4.64
N TYR A 136 -9.06 9.96 -4.14
CA TYR A 136 -9.99 9.16 -4.93
C TYR A 136 -11.40 9.07 -4.29
N CYS A 137 -12.42 8.85 -5.13
CA CYS A 137 -13.82 8.62 -4.72
C CYS A 137 -14.32 7.31 -5.35
N LEU A 138 -14.95 6.43 -4.56
CA LEU A 138 -15.35 5.08 -4.96
C LEU A 138 -16.79 4.75 -4.49
N PRO A 139 -17.71 4.40 -5.40
CA PRO A 139 -18.97 3.74 -5.02
C PRO A 139 -18.79 2.22 -4.90
N MET A 140 -19.47 1.60 -3.94
CA MET A 140 -19.56 0.13 -3.79
C MET A 140 -20.88 -0.27 -3.13
N ASP A 141 -21.74 -0.95 -3.89
CA ASP A 141 -23.09 -1.34 -3.48
C ASP A 141 -23.89 -0.16 -2.89
N ASP A 142 -24.32 -0.27 -1.63
CA ASP A 142 -25.04 0.78 -0.89
C ASP A 142 -24.12 1.87 -0.33
N CYS A 143 -22.82 1.75 -0.54
CA CYS A 143 -21.82 2.63 0.06
C CYS A 143 -21.17 3.59 -0.95
N LEU A 144 -20.93 4.83 -0.51
CA LEU A 144 -20.07 5.79 -1.19
C LEU A 144 -18.94 6.19 -0.25
N ALA A 145 -17.70 5.87 -0.64
CA ALA A 145 -16.51 6.19 0.13
C ALA A 145 -15.62 7.21 -0.60
N GLN A 146 -15.16 8.21 0.15
CA GLN A 146 -14.28 9.27 -0.33
C GLN A 146 -13.01 9.26 0.52
N VAL A 147 -11.85 9.20 -0.13
CA VAL A 147 -10.55 9.27 0.54
C VAL A 147 -9.68 10.29 -0.18
N ALA A 148 -9.48 11.45 0.46
CA ALA A 148 -8.46 12.40 0.05
C ALA A 148 -7.18 12.14 0.85
N LEU A 149 -6.07 11.97 0.14
CA LEU A 149 -4.75 11.69 0.70
C LEU A 149 -3.78 12.77 0.23
N ASP A 150 -2.85 13.17 1.10
CA ASP A 150 -1.70 14.00 0.78
C ASP A 150 -0.45 13.49 1.52
N PHE A 151 0.55 12.97 0.80
CA PHE A 151 1.87 12.63 1.33
C PHE A 151 2.78 13.86 1.56
N GLY A 152 2.19 14.94 2.07
CA GLY A 152 2.81 16.25 2.20
C GLY A 152 3.75 16.43 3.39
N GLY A 153 3.95 15.39 4.21
CA GLY A 153 4.84 15.42 5.39
C GLY A 153 4.18 15.91 6.69
N ARG A 154 2.89 16.27 6.65
CA ARG A 154 2.12 16.65 7.85
C ARG A 154 1.04 15.61 8.10
N ASN A 155 1.06 15.05 9.29
CA ASN A 155 0.03 14.13 9.74
C ASN A 155 -1.25 14.89 10.15
N TRP A 156 -2.38 14.45 9.61
CA TRP A 156 -3.70 14.91 10.04
C TRP A 156 -4.75 13.91 9.58
N LEU A 157 -5.77 13.66 10.40
CA LEU A 157 -6.91 12.82 10.03
C LEU A 157 -8.21 13.59 10.21
N VAL A 158 -9.05 13.57 9.18
CA VAL A 158 -10.47 13.87 9.26
C VAL A 158 -11.23 12.57 8.98
N TRP A 159 -12.10 12.19 9.91
CA TRP A 159 -12.89 10.97 9.86
C TRP A 159 -14.37 11.32 9.99
N GLU A 160 -15.10 11.27 8.87
CA GLU A 160 -16.53 11.55 8.80
C GLU A 160 -17.27 10.29 8.34
N THR A 161 -17.28 9.29 9.21
CA THR A 161 -18.06 8.07 9.01
C THR A 161 -18.39 7.45 10.36
N GLU A 162 -19.56 6.84 10.44
CA GLU A 162 -20.07 6.20 11.65
C GLU A 162 -20.38 4.74 11.37
N PHE A 163 -20.01 3.89 12.32
CA PHE A 163 -20.30 2.45 12.30
C PHE A 163 -21.31 2.13 13.40
N LYS A 164 -22.39 1.45 13.03
CA LYS A 164 -23.48 1.07 13.96
C LYS A 164 -23.25 -0.26 14.65
N ARG A 165 -22.40 -1.12 14.06
CA ARG A 165 -22.01 -2.41 14.65
C ARG A 165 -20.80 -2.22 15.55
N GLU A 166 -20.74 -2.99 16.63
CA GLU A 166 -19.57 -3.04 17.52
C GLU A 166 -18.38 -3.72 16.82
N MET A 167 -18.62 -4.80 16.07
CA MET A 167 -17.59 -5.55 15.35
C MET A 167 -18.01 -5.99 13.95
N ILE A 168 -17.01 -6.12 13.06
CA ILE A 168 -17.10 -6.80 11.77
C ILE A 168 -16.10 -7.95 11.78
N GLY A 169 -16.60 -9.19 11.74
CA GLY A 169 -15.76 -10.36 12.02
C GLY A 169 -15.21 -10.29 13.46
N LYS A 170 -13.89 -10.28 13.59
CA LYS A 170 -13.16 -10.10 14.87
C LYS A 170 -12.48 -8.73 14.99
N MET A 171 -12.91 -7.75 14.20
CA MET A 171 -12.34 -6.40 14.24
C MET A 171 -13.40 -5.44 14.79
N PRO A 172 -13.16 -4.79 15.95
CA PRO A 172 -14.02 -3.73 16.44
C PRO A 172 -14.02 -2.55 15.50
N THR A 173 -15.18 -1.94 15.34
CA THR A 173 -15.35 -0.83 14.40
C THR A 173 -14.66 0.45 14.87
N GLU A 174 -14.43 0.60 16.18
CA GLU A 174 -13.58 1.67 16.72
C GLU A 174 -12.14 1.56 16.23
N MET A 175 -11.63 0.34 15.98
CA MET A 175 -10.25 0.17 15.53
C MET A 175 -10.01 0.67 14.10
N PHE A 176 -11.04 0.95 13.31
CA PHE A 176 -10.86 1.56 11.99
C PHE A 176 -10.31 2.99 12.08
N ILE A 177 -10.88 3.85 12.93
CA ILE A 177 -10.36 5.21 13.08
C ILE A 177 -8.96 5.18 13.70
N HIS A 178 -8.70 4.28 14.65
CA HIS A 178 -7.37 4.08 15.23
C HIS A 178 -6.34 3.66 14.17
N PHE A 179 -6.67 2.68 13.31
CA PHE A 179 -5.81 2.25 12.20
C PHE A 179 -5.42 3.44 11.31
N PHE A 180 -6.41 4.20 10.81
CA PHE A 180 -6.12 5.32 9.90
C PHE A 180 -5.38 6.46 10.60
N LYS A 181 -5.65 6.70 11.89
CA LYS A 181 -4.93 7.71 12.67
C LYS A 181 -3.46 7.34 12.80
N SER A 182 -3.18 6.13 13.25
CA SER A 182 -1.84 5.61 13.44
C SER A 182 -1.06 5.53 12.12
N PHE A 183 -1.72 5.10 11.03
CA PHE A 183 -1.12 5.16 9.70
C PHE A 183 -0.77 6.60 9.28
N SER A 184 -1.69 7.55 9.45
CA SER A 184 -1.48 8.95 9.03
C SER A 184 -0.33 9.61 9.79
N ASP A 185 -0.20 9.30 11.08
CA ASP A 185 0.86 9.80 11.95
C ASP A 185 2.22 9.25 11.52
N ALA A 186 2.31 7.93 11.36
CA ALA A 186 3.57 7.28 11.02
C ALA A 186 4.02 7.55 9.58
N SER A 187 3.08 7.66 8.63
CA SER A 187 3.39 7.99 7.23
C SER A 187 3.60 9.49 6.99
N LYS A 188 3.25 10.32 7.97
CA LYS A 188 3.22 11.79 7.88
C LYS A 188 2.36 12.28 6.72
N CYS A 189 1.14 11.78 6.63
CA CYS A 189 0.21 12.12 5.57
C CYS A 189 -1.08 12.77 6.12
N ASN A 190 -1.72 13.58 5.29
CA ASN A 190 -3.05 14.07 5.57
C ASN A 190 -4.07 13.09 4.97
N LEU A 191 -5.06 12.71 5.76
CA LEU A 191 -6.17 11.86 5.35
C LEU A 191 -7.49 12.56 5.65
N ASN A 192 -8.37 12.61 4.65
CA ASN A 192 -9.77 12.95 4.82
C ASN A 192 -10.60 11.79 4.30
N ILE A 193 -11.36 11.15 5.20
CA ILE A 193 -12.14 9.96 4.91
C ILE A 193 -13.60 10.25 5.24
N LYS A 194 -14.48 10.05 4.25
CA LYS A 194 -15.93 10.12 4.41
C LYS A 194 -16.55 8.86 3.83
N ALA A 195 -17.56 8.31 4.50
CA ALA A 195 -18.34 7.24 3.91
C ALA A 195 -19.77 7.21 4.44
N GLU A 196 -20.70 6.98 3.53
CA GLU A 196 -22.12 6.72 3.78
C GLU A 196 -22.50 5.33 3.27
N GLY A 197 -23.51 4.72 3.88
CA GLY A 197 -24.00 3.38 3.57
C GLY A 197 -24.61 2.67 4.79
N ASP A 198 -25.38 1.62 4.55
CA ASP A 198 -26.12 0.88 5.56
C ASP A 198 -25.37 -0.37 6.03
N ASN A 199 -24.65 -1.05 5.14
CA ASN A 199 -23.86 -2.22 5.46
C ASN A 199 -22.44 -1.85 5.92
N GLU A 200 -22.13 -2.15 7.17
CA GLU A 200 -20.84 -1.80 7.77
C GLU A 200 -19.64 -2.49 7.11
N HIS A 201 -19.80 -3.73 6.62
CA HIS A 201 -18.75 -4.40 5.86
C HIS A 201 -18.48 -3.64 4.56
N HIS A 202 -19.55 -3.30 3.83
CA HIS A 202 -19.41 -2.59 2.56
C HIS A 202 -18.75 -1.23 2.77
N LYS A 203 -19.12 -0.52 3.85
CA LYS A 203 -18.60 0.80 4.17
C LYS A 203 -17.09 0.77 4.38
N ILE A 204 -16.59 -0.12 5.24
CA ILE A 204 -15.15 -0.18 5.50
C ILE A 204 -14.36 -0.73 4.31
N GLU A 205 -14.88 -1.74 3.61
CA GLU A 205 -14.20 -2.28 2.44
C GLU A 205 -14.14 -1.23 1.30
N ALA A 206 -15.19 -0.41 1.13
CA ALA A 206 -15.18 0.72 0.21
C ALA A 206 -14.13 1.78 0.61
N ILE A 207 -14.01 2.08 1.91
CA ILE A 207 -12.96 2.99 2.42
C ILE A 207 -11.57 2.43 2.10
N PHE A 208 -11.28 1.17 2.38
CA PHE A 208 -9.98 0.56 2.09
C PHE A 208 -9.67 0.55 0.59
N LYS A 209 -10.66 0.24 -0.27
CA LYS A 209 -10.50 0.32 -1.73
C LYS A 209 -10.24 1.75 -2.21
N ALA A 210 -10.99 2.72 -1.70
CA ALA A 210 -10.79 4.14 -2.03
C ALA A 210 -9.41 4.63 -1.57
N PHE A 211 -8.99 4.25 -0.36
CA PHE A 211 -7.66 4.54 0.19
C PHE A 211 -6.54 3.91 -0.65
N ALA A 212 -6.69 2.66 -1.05
CA ALA A 212 -5.73 1.98 -1.92
C ALA A 212 -5.59 2.67 -3.28
N LYS A 213 -6.70 3.09 -3.89
CA LYS A 213 -6.70 3.85 -5.15
C LYS A 213 -6.09 5.24 -4.98
N ALA A 214 -6.39 5.92 -3.88
CA ALA A 214 -5.78 7.19 -3.53
C ALA A 214 -4.26 7.05 -3.39
N ILE A 215 -3.77 6.00 -2.71
CA ILE A 215 -2.34 5.69 -2.63
C ILE A 215 -1.76 5.45 -4.01
N LYS A 216 -2.36 4.56 -4.83
CA LYS A 216 -1.87 4.23 -6.16
C LYS A 216 -1.63 5.48 -7.02
N MET A 217 -2.60 6.39 -7.02
CA MET A 217 -2.47 7.67 -7.70
C MET A 217 -1.38 8.51 -7.03
N ALA A 218 -1.48 8.71 -5.72
CA ALA A 218 -0.62 9.61 -4.98
C ALA A 218 0.86 9.22 -5.02
N VAL A 219 1.21 7.94 -5.20
CA VAL A 219 2.60 7.46 -5.31
C VAL A 219 3.08 7.31 -6.75
N ARG A 220 2.21 7.40 -7.76
CA ARG A 220 2.64 7.22 -9.15
C ARG A 220 3.68 8.27 -9.55
N ARG A 221 4.81 7.83 -10.09
CA ARG A 221 5.85 8.72 -10.63
C ARG A 221 5.56 9.07 -12.09
N ASP A 222 5.81 10.31 -12.47
CA ASP A 222 5.95 10.73 -13.87
C ASP A 222 7.44 10.78 -14.27
N PRO A 223 7.95 9.82 -15.06
CA PRO A 223 9.34 9.82 -15.52
C PRO A 223 9.72 11.06 -16.31
N GLU A 224 8.77 11.72 -16.98
CA GLU A 224 9.03 12.93 -17.76
C GLU A 224 9.06 14.18 -16.86
N HIS A 225 8.45 14.12 -15.67
CA HIS A 225 8.32 15.24 -14.73
C HIS A 225 8.80 14.87 -13.32
N MET A 226 10.10 14.57 -13.20
CA MET A 226 10.76 14.26 -11.93
C MET A 226 11.08 15.53 -11.11
N VAL A 227 10.05 16.30 -10.75
CA VAL A 227 10.15 17.51 -9.92
C VAL A 227 9.45 17.29 -8.59
N LEU A 228 9.95 17.89 -7.52
CA LEU A 228 9.28 17.86 -6.22
C LEU A 228 7.93 18.61 -6.30
N PRO A 229 6.79 17.98 -5.95
CA PRO A 229 5.47 18.63 -6.02
C PRO A 229 5.21 19.54 -4.80
N SER A 230 6.12 20.49 -4.56
CA SER A 230 6.08 21.44 -3.44
C SER A 230 6.64 22.80 -3.84
N THR A 231 5.86 23.86 -3.62
CA THR A 231 6.32 25.24 -3.80
C THR A 231 7.32 25.68 -2.73
N LYS A 232 7.36 24.98 -1.58
CA LYS A 232 8.31 25.25 -0.49
C LYS A 232 9.71 24.72 -0.77
N GLY A 233 9.84 23.77 -1.70
CA GLY A 233 11.12 23.10 -2.00
C GLY A 233 11.48 21.95 -1.04
N SER A 234 10.61 21.60 -0.07
CA SER A 234 10.77 20.41 0.79
C SER A 234 9.42 19.81 1.20
N LEU A 235 9.42 18.51 1.56
CA LEU A 235 8.29 17.71 2.06
C LEU A 235 8.75 16.72 3.16
N GLU A 236 9.04 17.23 4.35
CA GLU A 236 9.53 16.47 5.52
C GLU A 236 8.41 15.90 6.41
#